data_AF-Q6PPG6-F1
#
_entry.id   AF-Q6PPG6-F1
#
_cell.length_a   1.000
_cell.length_b   1.000
_cell.length_c   1.000
_cell.angle_alpha   90.00
_cell.angle_beta   90.00
_cell.angle_gamma   90.00
#
_symmetry.space_group_name_H-M   'P 1'
#
loop_
_entity.id
_entity.type
_entity.pdbx_description
1 polymer ?
#
loop_
_entity_poly.entity_id
_entity_poly.type
_entity_poly.pdbx_seq_one_letter_code
_entity_poly.pdbx_strand_id
1 'polypeptide(L)'
;YLTADEVEFINEDEVIIRESKNTTRGVLPSMNDIKDGLFKLLLYSQLSELHYEDRRLRFTAQMRLTGNFSGELSLPAKESCLQGFLSQFRSERQRKSIECKLTWLNRESELLGIQAILRGDTTSVGGVS
;
A
#
# COMPACT_ATOMS: atom_id res chain seq x y z
N TYR A 1 11.56 18.48 -5.26
CA TYR A 1 10.15 18.83 -5.02
C TYR A 1 9.46 17.61 -4.41
N LEU A 2 8.60 17.82 -3.41
CA LEU A 2 7.76 16.78 -2.82
C LEU A 2 6.46 16.73 -3.62
N THR A 3 6.24 15.67 -4.39
CA THR A 3 5.07 15.49 -5.26
C THR A 3 4.46 14.13 -5.00
N ALA A 4 3.14 14.09 -4.83
CA ALA A 4 2.37 12.86 -4.74
C ALA A 4 2.19 12.29 -6.16
N ASP A 5 2.05 10.98 -6.25
CA ASP A 5 1.80 10.31 -7.53
C ASP A 5 0.35 10.53 -7.99
N GLU A 6 -0.61 10.49 -7.06
CA GLU A 6 -2.04 10.63 -7.35
C GLU A 6 -2.75 11.36 -6.20
N VAL A 7 -3.74 12.20 -6.53
CA VAL A 7 -4.71 12.78 -5.59
C VAL A 7 -6.10 12.45 -6.12
N GLU A 8 -6.82 11.60 -5.40
CA GLU A 8 -8.14 11.09 -5.82
C GLU A 8 -9.24 11.70 -4.96
N PHE A 9 -10.26 12.28 -5.59
CA PHE A 9 -11.48 12.73 -4.90
C PHE A 9 -12.38 11.53 -4.59
N ILE A 10 -12.68 11.32 -3.31
CA ILE A 10 -13.63 10.31 -2.83
C ILE A 10 -15.04 10.90 -2.78
N ASN A 11 -15.13 12.20 -2.54
CA ASN A 11 -16.33 13.02 -2.66
C ASN A 11 -15.91 14.50 -2.84
N GLU A 12 -16.86 15.42 -2.80
CA GLU A 12 -16.62 16.85 -3.04
C GLU A 12 -15.63 17.50 -2.05
N ASP A 13 -15.54 16.99 -0.82
CA ASP A 13 -14.76 17.60 0.27
C ASP A 13 -13.62 16.70 0.78
N GLU A 14 -13.38 15.55 0.14
CA GLU A 14 -12.45 14.54 0.67
C GLU A 14 -11.61 13.90 -0.42
N VAL A 15 -10.30 13.87 -0.17
CA VAL A 15 -9.32 13.29 -1.09
C VAL A 15 -8.42 12.25 -0.43
N ILE A 16 -7.89 11.35 -1.25
CA ILE A 16 -6.78 10.48 -0.89
C ILE A 16 -5.53 10.96 -1.62
N ILE A 17 -4.49 11.29 -0.87
CA ILE A 17 -3.14 11.53 -1.40
C ILE A 17 -2.42 10.18 -1.44
N ARG A 18 -1.94 9.78 -2.61
CA ARG A 18 -1.42 8.43 -2.84
C ARG A 18 0.00 8.44 -3.39
N GLU A 19 0.82 7.56 -2.82
CA GLU A 19 2.11 7.14 -3.38
C GLU A 19 1.99 5.70 -3.86
N SER A 20 2.48 5.43 -5.07
CA SER A 20 2.37 4.15 -5.72
C SER A 20 3.76 3.57 -5.98
N LYS A 21 4.01 2.35 -5.52
CA LYS A 21 5.24 1.61 -5.86
C LYS A 21 4.87 0.33 -6.58
N ASN A 22 5.46 0.14 -7.76
CA ASN A 22 5.25 -1.03 -8.59
C ASN A 22 6.54 -1.85 -8.71
N THR A 23 6.42 -3.15 -8.96
CA THR A 23 7.53 -3.99 -9.40
C THR A 23 7.13 -4.90 -10.54
N THR A 24 8.01 -5.04 -11.54
CA THR A 24 7.85 -5.99 -12.65
C THR A 24 8.81 -7.19 -12.54
N ARG A 25 9.76 -7.15 -11.60
CA ARG A 25 10.82 -8.17 -11.43
C ARG A 25 10.68 -8.97 -10.14
N GLY A 26 10.04 -8.40 -9.12
CA GLY A 26 9.80 -9.05 -7.83
C GLY A 26 8.31 -9.31 -7.60
N VAL A 27 8.00 -9.92 -6.45
CA VAL A 27 6.60 -10.07 -5.99
C VAL A 27 6.09 -8.75 -5.41
N LEU A 28 6.94 -8.05 -4.66
CA LEU A 28 6.64 -6.74 -4.07
C LEU A 28 7.78 -5.76 -4.37
N PRO A 29 7.52 -4.44 -4.37
CA PRO A 29 8.55 -3.41 -4.41
C PRO A 29 9.68 -3.63 -3.40
N SER A 30 10.82 -2.98 -3.64
CA SER A 30 11.95 -3.10 -2.72
C SER A 30 11.63 -2.45 -1.38
N MET A 31 12.33 -2.85 -0.31
CA MET A 31 12.15 -2.19 0.99
C MET A 31 12.53 -0.72 0.96
N ASN A 32 13.49 -0.33 0.12
CA ASN A 32 13.88 1.06 -0.03
C ASN A 32 12.76 1.87 -0.70
N ASP A 33 12.12 1.32 -1.73
CA ASP A 33 10.97 1.97 -2.39
C ASP A 33 9.80 2.13 -1.42
N ILE A 34 9.49 1.09 -0.63
CA ILE A 34 8.40 1.14 0.35
C ILE A 34 8.69 2.21 1.43
N LYS A 35 9.93 2.23 1.96
CA LYS A 35 10.34 3.21 2.97
C LYS A 35 10.30 4.64 2.44
N ASP A 36 10.77 4.86 1.21
CA ASP A 36 10.70 6.16 0.54
C ASP A 36 9.25 6.66 0.41
N GLY A 37 8.35 5.79 -0.08
CA GLY A 37 6.93 6.16 -0.21
C GLY A 37 6.28 6.45 1.15
N LEU A 38 6.55 5.63 2.18
CA LEU A 38 6.02 5.87 3.53
C LEU A 38 6.54 7.19 4.11
N PHE A 39 7.81 7.53 3.87
CA PHE A 39 8.37 8.79 4.35
C PHE A 39 7.66 10.00 3.73
N LYS A 40 7.38 9.98 2.43
CA LYS A 40 6.60 11.04 1.80
C LYS A 40 5.16 11.11 2.34
N LEU A 41 4.50 9.97 2.48
CA LEU A 41 3.14 9.90 3.02
C LEU A 41 3.06 10.37 4.48
N LEU A 42 4.11 10.16 5.27
CA LEU A 42 4.22 10.74 6.61
C LEU A 42 4.25 12.27 6.54
N LEU A 43 5.00 12.86 5.61
CA LEU A 43 5.00 14.32 5.44
C LEU A 43 3.61 14.82 5.06
N TYR A 44 2.91 14.12 4.15
CA TYR A 44 1.53 14.47 3.79
C TYR A 44 0.55 14.31 4.95
N SER A 45 0.67 13.25 5.76
CA SER A 45 -0.24 13.00 6.89
C SER A 45 -0.13 14.04 8.00
N GLN A 46 0.98 14.80 8.05
CA GLN A 46 1.20 15.87 9.02
C GLN A 46 0.78 17.26 8.53
N LEU A 47 0.21 17.38 7.32
CA LEU A 47 -0.36 18.66 6.88
C LEU A 47 -1.51 19.07 7.81
N SER A 48 -1.57 20.34 8.21
CA SER A 48 -2.69 20.84 9.02
C SER A 48 -3.94 21.08 8.17
N GLU A 49 -3.74 21.51 6.93
CA GLU A 49 -4.81 21.89 5.99
C GLU A 49 -4.40 21.56 4.56
N LEU A 50 -5.38 21.15 3.77
CA LEU A 50 -5.28 21.01 2.32
C LEU A 50 -6.37 21.87 1.69
N HIS A 51 -6.00 22.72 0.74
CA HIS A 51 -6.91 23.62 0.06
C HIS A 51 -6.94 23.30 -1.43
N TYR A 52 -8.14 23.28 -2.01
CA TYR A 52 -8.36 23.23 -3.45
C TYR A 52 -9.25 24.43 -3.82
N GLU A 53 -8.65 25.37 -4.56
CA GLU A 53 -9.20 26.72 -4.72
C GLU A 53 -9.47 27.36 -3.35
N ASP A 54 -10.67 27.88 -3.10
CA ASP A 54 -11.07 28.51 -1.84
C ASP A 54 -11.69 27.53 -0.84
N ARG A 55 -11.56 26.21 -1.08
CA ARG A 55 -12.19 25.16 -0.26
C ARG A 55 -11.16 24.34 0.50
N ARG A 56 -11.40 24.16 1.80
CA ARG A 56 -10.64 23.23 2.63
C ARG A 56 -11.14 21.81 2.43
N LEU A 57 -10.23 20.89 2.14
CA LEU A 57 -10.51 19.46 1.98
C LEU A 57 -10.11 18.66 3.22
N ARG A 58 -10.89 17.63 3.53
CA ARG A 58 -10.42 16.50 4.34
C ARG A 58 -9.51 15.64 3.47
N PHE A 59 -8.49 15.05 4.05
CA PHE A 59 -7.61 14.18 3.30
C PHE A 59 -7.03 13.06 4.14
N THR A 60 -6.66 11.98 3.47
CA THR A 60 -5.86 10.90 4.04
C THR A 60 -4.68 10.57 3.12
N ALA A 61 -3.61 10.04 3.71
CA ALA A 61 -2.46 9.54 2.97
C ALA A 61 -2.56 8.01 2.84
N GLN A 62 -2.29 7.48 1.65
CA GLN A 62 -2.40 6.05 1.35
C GLN A 62 -1.23 5.56 0.50
N MET A 63 -0.67 4.40 0.86
CA MET A 63 0.30 3.68 0.03
C MET A 63 -0.44 2.71 -0.89
N ARG A 64 -0.06 2.64 -2.15
CA ARG A 64 -0.48 1.58 -3.08
C ARG A 64 0.75 0.81 -3.54
N LEU A 65 0.76 -0.50 -3.33
CA LEU A 65 1.80 -1.40 -3.82
C LEU A 65 1.21 -2.34 -4.88
N THR A 66 1.82 -2.39 -6.06
CA THR A 66 1.46 -3.34 -7.11
C THR A 66 2.60 -4.31 -7.38
N GLY A 67 2.26 -5.54 -7.76
CA GLY A 67 3.26 -6.55 -8.06
C GLY A 67 2.69 -7.89 -8.49
N ASN A 68 3.60 -8.86 -8.64
CA ASN A 68 3.30 -10.16 -9.21
C ASN A 68 2.81 -11.17 -8.16
N PHE A 69 1.54 -11.04 -7.76
CA PHE A 69 0.80 -11.94 -6.88
C PHE A 69 -0.70 -11.84 -7.18
N SER A 70 -1.52 -12.69 -6.56
CA SER A 70 -2.97 -12.70 -6.77
C SER A 70 -3.70 -12.01 -5.62
N GLY A 71 -4.79 -11.32 -5.96
CA GLY A 71 -5.72 -10.71 -5.01
C GLY A 71 -5.25 -9.38 -4.42
N GLU A 72 -5.89 -8.98 -3.33
CA GLU A 72 -5.66 -7.70 -2.65
C GLU A 72 -5.51 -7.91 -1.14
N LEU A 73 -4.69 -7.08 -0.51
CA LEU A 73 -4.50 -7.04 0.94
C LEU A 73 -4.41 -5.58 1.39
N SER A 74 -5.26 -5.20 2.35
CA SER A 74 -5.20 -3.89 3.00
C SER A 74 -4.50 -3.99 4.34
N LEU A 75 -3.53 -3.11 4.59
CA LEU A 75 -2.80 -2.97 5.84
C LEU A 75 -3.21 -1.66 6.55
N PRO A 76 -3.29 -1.63 7.88
CA PRO A 76 -3.00 -2.75 8.78
C PRO A 76 -4.05 -3.88 8.69
N ALA A 77 -3.57 -5.12 8.76
CA ALA A 77 -4.33 -6.36 8.70
C ALA A 77 -4.11 -7.20 9.97
N LYS A 78 -5.09 -8.04 10.26
CA LYS A 78 -4.96 -9.09 11.29
C LYS A 78 -3.98 -10.17 10.83
N GLU A 79 -3.35 -10.82 11.79
CA GLU A 79 -2.41 -11.92 11.52
C GLU A 79 -3.02 -13.03 10.66
N SER A 80 -4.28 -13.40 10.89
CA SER A 80 -4.97 -14.41 10.07
C SER A 80 -5.10 -14.01 8.60
N CYS A 81 -5.31 -12.72 8.31
CA CYS A 81 -5.35 -12.18 6.95
C CYS A 81 -3.96 -12.20 6.30
N LEU A 82 -2.91 -11.84 7.05
CA LEU A 82 -1.52 -11.92 6.58
C LEU A 82 -1.15 -13.36 6.22
N GLN A 83 -1.41 -14.31 7.11
CA GLN A 83 -1.10 -15.72 6.89
C GLN A 83 -1.92 -16.30 5.73
N GLY A 84 -3.20 -15.92 5.61
CA GLY A 84 -4.03 -16.26 4.46
C GLY A 84 -3.42 -15.77 3.14
N PHE A 85 -2.99 -14.50 3.09
CA PHE A 85 -2.34 -13.94 1.92
C PHE A 85 -0.98 -14.61 1.61
N LEU A 86 -0.17 -14.91 2.62
CA LEU A 86 1.15 -15.55 2.47
C LEU A 86 1.07 -17.00 1.98
N SER A 87 -0.05 -17.68 2.19
CA SER A 87 -0.26 -19.08 1.78
C SER A 87 -0.16 -19.30 0.26
N GLN A 88 -0.32 -18.24 -0.53
CA GLN A 88 -0.19 -18.32 -2.00
C GLN A 88 1.26 -18.54 -2.47
N PHE A 89 2.27 -18.19 -1.65
CA PHE A 89 3.68 -18.26 -2.02
C PHE A 89 4.29 -19.62 -1.64
N ARG A 90 4.48 -20.50 -2.63
CA ARG A 90 4.96 -21.88 -2.42
C ARG A 90 6.43 -21.98 -2.03
N SER A 91 7.28 -21.06 -2.49
CA SER A 91 8.70 -21.08 -2.18
C SER A 91 8.94 -20.55 -0.77
N GLU A 92 9.50 -21.37 0.12
CA GLU A 92 9.77 -20.99 1.51
C GLU A 92 10.65 -19.73 1.61
N ARG A 93 11.72 -19.68 0.80
CA ARG A 93 12.62 -18.52 0.75
C ARG A 93 11.89 -17.24 0.33
N GLN A 94 11.04 -17.34 -0.70
CA GLN A 94 10.26 -16.20 -1.19
C GLN A 94 9.22 -15.78 -0.15
N ARG A 95 8.47 -16.73 0.41
CA ARG A 95 7.46 -16.50 1.44
C ARG A 95 8.05 -15.80 2.65
N LYS A 96 9.16 -16.30 3.19
CA LYS A 96 9.86 -15.67 4.33
C LYS A 96 10.32 -14.24 4.02
N SER A 97 10.82 -14.01 2.81
CA SER A 97 11.21 -12.65 2.40
C SER A 97 10.00 -11.72 2.31
N ILE A 98 8.86 -12.18 1.79
CA ILE A 98 7.63 -11.39 1.68
C ILE A 98 7.05 -11.13 3.07
N GLU A 99 6.96 -12.17 3.89
CA GLU A 99 6.49 -12.11 5.28
C GLU A 99 7.26 -11.05 6.07
N CYS A 100 8.60 -11.06 6.05
CA CYS A 100 9.37 -10.02 6.73
C CYS A 100 9.03 -8.59 6.27
N LYS A 101 8.80 -8.39 4.96
CA LYS A 101 8.39 -7.07 4.44
C LYS A 101 6.99 -6.69 4.89
N LEU A 102 6.03 -7.63 4.80
CA LEU A 102 4.63 -7.38 5.12
C LEU A 102 4.44 -7.17 6.62
N THR A 103 5.07 -7.96 7.48
CA THR A 103 5.00 -7.77 8.93
C THR A 103 5.53 -6.40 9.33
N TRP A 104 6.66 -5.98 8.74
CA TRP A 104 7.19 -4.63 8.95
C TRP A 104 6.21 -3.56 8.47
N LEU A 105 5.78 -3.63 7.21
CA LEU A 105 4.86 -2.64 6.64
C LEU A 105 3.52 -2.58 7.39
N ASN A 106 3.00 -3.72 7.83
CA ASN A 106 1.77 -3.81 8.60
C ASN A 106 1.87 -3.02 9.91
N ARG A 107 3.00 -3.19 10.61
CA ARG A 107 3.28 -2.48 11.86
C ARG A 107 3.46 -0.97 11.64
N GLU A 108 4.22 -0.58 10.62
CA GLU A 108 4.41 0.84 10.30
C GLU A 108 3.10 1.50 9.86
N SER A 109 2.28 0.81 9.06
CA SER A 109 0.96 1.31 8.63
C SER A 109 0.05 1.59 9.83
N GLU A 110 0.06 0.69 10.83
CA GLU A 110 -0.66 0.89 12.08
C GLU A 110 -0.11 2.07 12.90
N LEU A 111 1.21 2.16 13.07
CA LEU A 111 1.84 3.21 13.87
C LEU A 111 1.66 4.61 13.27
N LEU A 112 1.73 4.71 11.95
CA LEU A 112 1.66 5.99 11.24
C LEU A 112 0.21 6.41 10.92
N GLY A 113 -0.77 5.51 11.12
CA GLY A 113 -2.15 5.74 10.69
C GLY A 113 -2.29 5.87 9.17
N ILE A 114 -1.38 5.26 8.40
CA ILE A 114 -1.35 5.30 6.94
C ILE A 114 -1.76 3.93 6.42
N GLN A 115 -2.84 3.86 5.65
CA GLN A 115 -3.28 2.62 5.03
C GLN A 115 -2.35 2.24 3.87
N ALA A 116 -1.99 0.97 3.76
CA ALA A 116 -1.31 0.43 2.59
C ALA A 116 -2.17 -0.60 1.88
N ILE A 117 -2.39 -0.44 0.57
CA ILE A 117 -3.16 -1.34 -0.26
C ILE A 117 -2.22 -2.08 -1.20
N LEU A 118 -2.20 -3.40 -1.11
CA LEU A 118 -1.45 -4.28 -2.00
C LEU A 118 -2.40 -4.82 -3.06
N ARG A 119 -2.10 -4.62 -4.34
CA ARG A 119 -2.88 -5.16 -5.46
C ARG A 119 -2.02 -6.02 -6.36
N GLY A 120 -2.49 -7.24 -6.57
CA GLY A 120 -1.85 -8.22 -7.41
C GLY A 120 -2.23 -8.05 -8.88
N ASP A 121 -1.23 -8.11 -9.76
CA ASP A 121 -1.45 -7.98 -11.20
C ASP A 121 -1.80 -9.33 -11.87
N THR A 122 -1.73 -10.45 -11.15
CA THR A 122 -2.14 -11.76 -11.69
C THR A 122 -3.61 -12.04 -11.37
N THR A 123 -4.45 -12.10 -12.39
CA THR A 123 -5.81 -12.65 -12.27
C THR A 123 -5.71 -14.14 -11.94
N SER A 124 -6.41 -14.61 -10.91
CA SER A 124 -6.57 -16.04 -10.64
C SER A 124 -7.21 -16.70 -11.86
N VAL A 125 -6.41 -17.36 -12.70
CA VAL A 125 -6.94 -18.18 -13.79
C VAL A 125 -7.69 -19.34 -13.14
N GLY A 126 -9.00 -19.40 -13.37
CA GLY A 126 -9.91 -20.32 -12.71
C GLY A 126 -9.52 -21.78 -12.88
N GLY A 127 -9.58 -22.52 -11.77
CA GLY A 127 -9.66 -23.97 -11.79
C GLY A 127 -11.13 -24.38 -11.68
N VAL A 128 -11.79 -24.54 -12.83
CA VAL A 128 -12.93 -25.46 -12.94
C VAL A 128 -12.33 -26.77 -13.44
N SER A 129 -12.49 -27.83 -12.65
CA SER A 129 -12.29 -29.22 -13.05
C SER A 129 -13.39 -30.02 -12.38
#